data_AF-A0A431VNS0-F1
#
_entry.id   AF-A0A431VNS0-F1
#
_cell.length_a   1.000
_cell.length_b   1.000
_cell.length_c   1.000
_cell.angle_alpha   90.00
_cell.angle_beta   90.00
_cell.angle_gamma   90.00
#
_symmetry.space_group_name_H-M   'P 1'
#
loop_
_entity.id
_entity.type
_entity.pdbx_description
1 polymer ?
#
loop_
_entity_poly.entity_id
_entity_poly.type
_entity_poly.pdbx_seq_one_letter_code
_entity_poly.pdbx_strand_id
1 'polypeptide(L)' 'MERVLMLLFMLNQGGPTTLDFATMEQCKAAEPLIVQNYREMTGNSVLARCVRLSLPPSPLPPPSPQTPAKRP' A
#
# COMPACT_ATOMS: atom_id res chain seq x y z
N MET A 1 -8.05 -1.12 7.82
CA MET A 1 -8.27 -0.78 6.40
C MET A 1 -7.29 -1.59 5.58
N GLU A 2 -7.72 -2.22 4.49
CA GLU A 2 -6.83 -2.93 3.57
C GLU A 2 -6.42 -2.00 2.43
N ARG A 3 -5.13 -2.00 2.08
CA ARG A 3 -4.59 -1.28 0.92
C ARG A 3 -3.85 -2.27 0.03
N VAL A 4 -3.91 -2.07 -1.28
CA VAL A 4 -3.13 -2.85 -2.23
C VAL A 4 -2.01 -1.97 -2.76
N LEU A 5 -0.77 -2.45 -2.64
CA LEU A 5 0.39 -1.77 -3.20
C LEU A 5 1.03 -2.64 -4.27
N MET A 6 1.51 -2.01 -5.34
CA MET A 6 2.50 -2.62 -6.22
C MET A 6 3.88 -2.14 -5.82
N LEU A 7 4.78 -3.09 -5.54
CA LEU A 7 6.19 -2.85 -5.33
C LEU A 7 6.92 -3.04 -6.67
N LEU A 8 7.52 -1.96 -7.17
CA LEU A 8 8.24 -1.94 -8.43
C LEU A 8 9.74 -1.80 -8.18
N PHE A 9 10.49 -2.86 -8.43
CA PHE A 9 11.94 -2.90 -8.25
C PHE A 9 12.63 -2.71 -9.59
N MET A 10 13.23 -1.55 -9.78
CA MET A 10 14.17 -1.32 -10.86
C MET A 10 15.53 -1.86 -10.42
N LEU A 11 16.06 -2.85 -11.15
CA LEU A 11 17.41 -3.33 -10.87
C LEU A 11 18.40 -2.16 -11.00
N ASN A 12 19.34 -2.07 -10.05
CA ASN A 12 20.33 -0.98 -9.93
C ASN A 12 19.82 0.35 -9.34
N GLN A 13 18.56 0.43 -8.87
CA GLN A 13 18.09 1.58 -8.07
C GLN A 13 17.85 1.16 -6.62
N GLY A 14 18.25 2.02 -5.68
CA GLY A 14 18.36 1.75 -4.23
C GLY A 14 17.06 1.52 -3.46
N GLY A 15 15.97 1.11 -4.11
CA GLY A 15 14.71 0.76 -3.46
C GLY A 15 13.53 0.60 -4.42
N PRO A 16 12.44 -0.05 -3.99
CA PRO A 16 11.23 -0.17 -4.79
C PRO A 16 10.44 1.13 -4.84
N THR A 17 9.91 1.44 -6.01
CA THR A 17 8.82 2.42 -6.17
C THR A 17 7.51 1.75 -5.78
N THR A 18 6.70 2.43 -4.98
CA THR A 18 5.38 1.92 -4.54
C THR A 18 4.25 2.63 -5.30
N LEU A 19 3.29 1.87 -5.82
CA LEU A 19 2.07 2.39 -6.44
C LEU A 19 0.83 1.85 -5.71
N ASP A 20 -0.14 2.71 -5.41
CA ASP A 20 -1.35 2.35 -4.64
C ASP A 20 -2.52 1.98 -5.57
N PHE A 21 -3.26 0.95 -5.19
CA PHE A 21 -4.43 0.44 -5.90
C PHE A 21 -5.57 0.17 -4.93
N ALA A 22 -6.80 0.35 -5.41
CA ALA A 22 -7.99 0.03 -4.62
C ALA A 22 -8.21 -1.48 -4.47
N THR A 23 -7.88 -2.27 -5.50
CA THR A 23 -8.07 -3.73 -5.49
C THR A 23 -6.87 -4.50 -6.05
N MET A 24 -6.81 -5.79 -5.72
CA MET A 24 -5.73 -6.67 -6.18
C MET A 24 -5.82 -6.93 -7.68
N GLU A 25 -7.04 -7.00 -8.20
CA GLU A 25 -7.35 -7.21 -9.61
C GLU A 25 -6.87 -6.01 -10.44
N GLN A 26 -7.09 -4.79 -9.95
CA GLN A 26 -6.58 -3.57 -10.60
C GLN A 26 -5.05 -3.56 -10.62
N CYS A 27 -4.41 -3.92 -9.51
CA CYS A 27 -2.95 -3.99 -9.42
C CYS A 27 -2.38 -4.99 -10.46
N LYS A 28 -2.92 -6.21 -10.51
CA LYS A 28 -2.47 -7.25 -11.45
C LYS A 28 -2.74 -6.88 -12.92
N ALA A 29 -3.85 -6.21 -13.19
CA ALA A 29 -4.17 -5.76 -14.54
C ALA A 29 -3.22 -4.64 -15.01
N ALA A 30 -2.79 -3.76 -14.10
CA ALA A 30 -1.87 -2.67 -14.39
C ALA A 30 -0.40 -3.11 -14.43
N GLU A 31 -0.04 -4.17 -13.71
CA GLU A 31 1.32 -4.70 -13.58
C GLU A 31 2.08 -4.83 -14.93
N PRO A 32 1.56 -5.54 -15.96
CA PRO A 32 2.32 -5.73 -17.19
C PRO A 32 2.58 -4.42 -17.94
N LEU A 33 1.59 -3.51 -17.96
CA LEU A 33 1.71 -2.23 -18.64
C LEU A 33 2.73 -1.33 -17.95
N ILE A 34 2.72 -1.31 -16.62
CA ILE A 34 3.65 -0.50 -15.83
C ILE A 34 5.08 -1.05 -15.96
N VAL A 35 5.26 -2.36 -15.84
CA VAL A 35 6.57 -3.01 -16.03
C VAL A 35 7.14 -2.70 -17.41
N GLN A 36 6.32 -2.81 -18.46
CA GLN A 36 6.72 -2.48 -19.82
C GLN A 36 7.17 -1.02 -19.94
N ASN A 37 6.35 -0.06 -19.49
CA ASN A 37 6.67 1.35 -19.57
C ASN A 37 7.99 1.69 -18.84
N TYR A 38 8.20 1.15 -17.64
CA TYR A 38 9.43 1.41 -16.90
C TYR A 38 10.65 0.78 -17.56
N ARG A 39 10.49 -0.41 -18.17
CA ARG A 39 11.57 -1.04 -18.94
C ARG A 39 11.94 -0.21 -20.16
N GLU A 40 10.95 0.33 -20.88
CA GLU A 40 11.17 1.20 -22.05
C GLU A 40 11.83 2.52 -21.66
N MET A 41 11.41 3.14 -20.55
CA MET A 41 11.97 4.42 -20.09
C MET A 41 13.40 4.30 -19.54
N THR A 42 13.70 3.21 -18.80
CA THR A 42 14.97 3.10 -18.07
C THR A 42 15.98 2.17 -18.74
N GLY A 43 15.55 1.32 -19.66
CA GLY A 43 16.37 0.25 -20.25
C GLY A 43 16.74 -0.87 -19.27
N ASN A 44 16.29 -0.81 -18.00
CA ASN A 44 16.61 -1.80 -16.98
C ASN A 44 15.54 -2.88 -16.89
N SER A 45 15.92 -4.06 -16.40
CA SER A 45 14.94 -5.06 -15.97
C SER A 45 14.20 -4.56 -14.73
N VAL A 46 12.87 -4.72 -14.77
CA VAL A 46 11.96 -4.28 -13.72
C VAL A 46 11.21 -5.48 -13.20
N LEU A 47 11.17 -5.64 -11.88
CA LEU A 47 10.35 -6.63 -11.20
C LEU A 47 9.19 -5.91 -10.53
N ALA A 48 7.98 -6.46 -10.64
CA ALA A 48 6.81 -5.94 -9.97
C ALA A 48 6.22 -7.01 -9.05
N ARG A 49 5.61 -6.57 -7.96
CA ARG A 49 4.82 -7.44 -7.08
C ARG A 49 3.68 -6.68 -6.45
N CYS A 50 2.46 -7.09 -6.75
CA CYS A 50 1.28 -6.68 -6.01
C CYS A 50 1.23 -7.34 -4.62
N VAL A 51 0.99 -6.56 -3.58
CA VAL A 51 0.87 -6.99 -2.19
C VAL A 51 -0.35 -6.35 -1.53
N ARG A 52 -0.99 -7.09 -0.62
CA ARG A 52 -2.04 -6.55 0.26
C ARG A 52 -1.42 -6.17 1.60
N LEU A 53 -1.69 -4.96 2.05
CA LEU A 53 -1.30 -4.45 3.36
C LEU A 53 -2.54 -4.20 4.19
N SER A 54 -2.66 -4.95 5.28
CA SER A 54 -3.67 -4.74 6.29
C SER A 54 -3.10 -3.76 7.33
N LEU A 55 -3.58 -2.52 7.33
CA LEU A 55 -3.22 -1.58 8.39
C LEU A 55 -3.88 -2.03 9.70
N PRO A 56 -3.12 -2.05 10.83
CA PRO A 56 -3.73 -2.32 12.12
C PRO A 56 -4.84 -1.28 12.37
N PRO A 57 -5.94 -1.66 13.04
CA PRO A 57 -6.93 -0.69 13.46
C PRO A 57 -6.22 0.35 14.32
N SER A 58 -6.51 1.63 14.09
CA SER A 58 -6.01 2.73 14.91
C SER A 58 -6.25 2.39 16.39
N PRO A 59 -5.28 2.59 17.30
CA PRO A 59 -5.55 2.39 18.72
C PRO A 59 -6.75 3.25 19.10
N LEU A 60 -7.79 2.62 19.66
CA LEU A 60 -8.96 3.32 20.18
C LEU A 60 -8.46 4.41 21.14
N PRO A 61 -8.96 5.65 21.05
CA PRO A 61 -8.68 6.63 22.08
C PRO A 61 -9.11 6.05 23.44
N PRO A 62 -8.34 6.27 24.52
CA PRO A 62 -8.68 5.75 25.84
C PRO A 62 -10.10 6.20 26.22
N PRO A 63 -10.90 5.34 26.89
CA PRO A 63 -12.24 5.72 27.31
C PRO A 63 -12.15 6.94 28.21
N SER A 64 -12.89 8.00 27.87
CA SER A 64 -13.01 9.19 28.72
C SER A 64 -13.42 8.78 30.13
N PRO A 65 -12.82 9.34 31.19
CA PRO A 65 -13.25 9.05 32.55
C PRO A 65 -14.71 9.46 32.72
N GLN A 66 -15.59 8.50 33.00
CA GLN A 66 -16.98 8.76 33.34
C GLN A 66 -17.01 9.45 34.70
N THR A 67 -17.35 10.74 34.72
CA THR A 67 -17.63 11.46 35.96
C THR A 67 -18.87 10.82 36.60
N PRO A 68 -18.80 10.31 37.85
CA PRO A 68 -19.99 9.78 38.50
C PRO A 68 -20.98 10.93 38.71
N ALA A 69 -22.16 10.81 38.10
CA ALA A 69 -23.27 11.72 38.32
C ALA A 69 -23.71 11.63 39.79
N LYS A 70 -23.38 12.67 40.56
CA LYS A 70 -23.86 12.88 41.94
C LYS A 70 -25.38 13.03 41.87
N ARG A 71 -26.12 11.98 42.28
CA ARG A 71 -27.59 11.99 42.36
C ARG A 71 -28.02 12.85 43.57
N PRO A 72 -29.09 13.68 43.44
CA PRO A 72 -29.55 14.61 44.46
C PRO A 72 -30.15 13.95 45.71
#